data_AF-A0A5S4YSK1-F1
#
_entry.id   AF-A0A5S4YSK1-F1
#
_cell.length_a   1.000
_cell.length_b   1.000
_cell.length_c   1.000
_cell.angle_alpha   90.00
_cell.angle_beta   90.00
_cell.angle_gamma   90.00
#
_symmetry.space_group_name_H-M   'P 1'
#
loop_
_entity.id
_entity.type
_entity.pdbx_description
1 polymer ?
#
loop_
_entity_poly.entity_id
_entity_poly.type
_entity_poly.pdbx_seq_one_letter_code
_entity_poly.pdbx_strand_id
1 'polypeptide(L)' 'MNRDLREFRRLERLCLEQAALSTMDLARTGLLKVADDCRAAAEAIEARSPPRGAFAGAVQALKRAPLAWRVGARS' A
#
# COMPACT_ATOMS: atom_id res chain seq x y z
N MET A 1 -7.24 -2.73 2.20
CA MET A 1 -5.90 -3.04 1.62
C MET A 1 -5.93 -2.61 0.18
N ASN A 2 -4.87 -1.99 -0.35
CA ASN A 2 -4.89 -1.48 -1.72
C ASN A 2 -4.85 -2.68 -2.70
N ARG A 3 -5.78 -2.74 -3.66
CA ARG A 3 -5.89 -3.88 -4.62
C ARG A 3 -4.63 -3.97 -5.48
N ASP A 4 -4.14 -2.82 -5.92
CA ASP A 4 -2.96 -2.71 -6.79
C ASP A 4 -1.71 -3.24 -6.08
N LEU A 5 -1.54 -2.91 -4.80
CA LEU A 5 -0.45 -3.43 -3.97
C LEU A 5 -0.48 -4.96 -3.88
N ARG A 6 -1.66 -5.56 -3.72
CA ARG A 6 -1.79 -7.02 -3.70
C ARG A 6 -1.42 -7.64 -5.04
N GLU A 7 -1.77 -6.98 -6.15
CA GLU A 7 -1.43 -7.47 -7.48
C GLU A 7 0.07 -7.36 -7.76
N PHE A 8 0.71 -6.23 -7.43
CA PHE A 8 2.17 -6.10 -7.55
C PHE A 8 2.92 -7.18 -6.76
N ARG A 9 2.50 -7.46 -5.51
CA ARG A 9 3.09 -8.54 -4.70
C ARG A 9 2.79 -9.94 -5.27
N ARG A 10 1.68 -10.12 -5.96
CA ARG A 10 1.34 -11.39 -6.64
C ARG A 10 2.22 -11.58 -7.87
N LEU A 11 2.38 -10.55 -8.69
CA LEU A 11 3.22 -10.56 -9.89
C LEU A 11 4.70 -10.75 -9.54
N GLU A 12 5.20 -10.07 -8.49
CA GLU A 12 6.56 -10.27 -7.97
C GLU A 12 6.84 -11.76 -7.71
N ARG A 13 5.96 -12.44 -6.96
CA ARG A 13 6.12 -13.87 -6.67
C ARG A 13 6.09 -14.74 -7.92
N LEU A 14 5.13 -14.50 -8.82
CA LEU A 14 5.02 -15.25 -10.06
C LEU A 14 6.28 -15.10 -10.92
N CYS A 15 6.83 -13.89 -11.05
CA CYS A 15 8.05 -13.66 -11.80
C CYS A 15 9.25 -14.40 -11.19
N LEU A 16 9.38 -14.41 -9.86
CA LEU A 16 10.44 -15.16 -9.17
C LEU A 16 10.30 -16.68 -9.37
N GLU A 17 9.07 -17.21 -9.26
CA GLU A 17 8.79 -18.63 -9.49
C GLU A 17 9.12 -19.03 -10.93
N GLN A 18 8.70 -18.23 -11.91
CA GLN A 18 9.01 -18.49 -13.32
C GLN A 18 10.50 -18.35 -13.62
N ALA A 19 11.21 -17.40 -12.97
CA ALA A 19 12.64 -17.24 -13.14
C ALA A 19 13.41 -18.47 -12.62
N ALA A 20 12.97 -19.05 -11.51
CA ALA A 20 13.56 -20.27 -10.95
C ALA A 20 13.38 -21.50 -11.85
N LEU A 21 12.30 -21.54 -12.63
CA LEU A 21 11.99 -22.62 -13.57
C LEU A 21 12.58 -22.41 -14.97
N SER A 22 13.02 -21.19 -15.29
CA SER A 22 13.47 -20.86 -16.63
C SER A 22 14.88 -21.39 -16.91
N THR A 23 15.02 -22.16 -17.97
CA THR A 23 16.31 -22.66 -18.47
C THR A 23 17.01 -21.69 -19.41
N MET A 24 16.29 -20.68 -19.93
CA MET A 24 16.83 -19.64 -20.80
C MET A 24 17.27 -18.43 -19.99
N ASP A 25 18.57 -18.10 -20.03
CA ASP A 25 19.15 -17.01 -19.22
C ASP A 25 18.53 -15.64 -19.50
N LEU A 26 18.20 -15.36 -20.77
CA LEU A 26 17.50 -14.12 -21.14
C LEU A 26 16.11 -14.01 -20.50
N ALA A 27 15.35 -15.10 -20.50
CA ALA A 27 14.02 -15.14 -19.88
C ALA A 27 14.12 -15.03 -18.35
N ARG A 28 15.04 -15.77 -17.73
CA ARG A 28 15.34 -15.64 -16.30
C ARG A 28 15.68 -14.20 -15.92
N THR A 29 16.60 -13.57 -16.64
CA THR A 29 17.02 -12.19 -16.38
C THR A 29 15.88 -11.19 -16.58
N GLY A 30 15.05 -11.38 -17.61
CA GLY A 30 13.86 -10.56 -17.83
C GLY A 30 12.85 -10.67 -16.69
N LEU A 31 12.58 -11.88 -16.21
CA LEU A 31 11.65 -12.12 -15.10
C LEU A 31 12.15 -11.53 -13.77
N LEU A 32 13.45 -11.61 -13.49
CA LEU A 32 14.04 -10.99 -12.29
C LEU A 32 13.88 -9.47 -12.31
N LYS A 33 14.12 -8.81 -13.45
CA LYS A 33 13.89 -7.37 -13.59
C LYS A 33 12.44 -6.98 -13.32
N VAL A 34 11.50 -7.71 -13.91
CA VAL A 34 10.06 -7.46 -13.69
C VAL A 34 9.67 -7.66 -12.23
N ALA A 35 10.26 -8.66 -11.54
CA ALA A 35 10.02 -8.85 -10.11
C ALA A 35 10.52 -7.66 -9.27
N ASP A 36 11.71 -7.15 -9.58
CA ASP A 36 12.26 -5.96 -8.91
C ASP A 36 11.43 -4.70 -9.20
N ASP A 37 10.95 -4.51 -10.43
CA ASP A 37 10.04 -3.41 -10.79
C ASP A 37 8.72 -3.48 -10.01
N CYS A 38 8.15 -4.68 -9.87
CA CYS A 38 6.93 -4.90 -9.09
C CYS A 38 7.14 -4.59 -7.60
N ARG A 39 8.31 -4.97 -7.04
CA ARG A 39 8.69 -4.64 -5.66
C ARG A 39 8.78 -3.12 -5.47
N ALA A 40 9.49 -2.42 -6.35
CA ALA A 40 9.64 -0.97 -6.28
C ALA A 40 8.28 -0.25 -6.39
N ALA A 41 7.39 -0.72 -7.28
CA ALA A 41 6.04 -0.17 -7.39
C ALA A 41 5.20 -0.39 -6.13
N ALA A 42 5.26 -1.59 -5.53
CA ALA A 42 4.57 -1.90 -4.27
C ALA A 42 5.05 -0.99 -3.13
N GLU A 43 6.37 -0.84 -2.97
CA GLU A 43 6.98 0.02 -1.96
C GLU A 43 6.57 1.48 -2.12
N ALA A 44 6.54 2.00 -3.36
CA ALA A 44 6.08 3.35 -3.65
C ALA A 44 4.60 3.57 -3.27
N ILE A 45 3.73 2.57 -3.46
CA ILE A 45 2.32 2.65 -3.05
C ILE A 45 2.18 2.61 -1.53
N GLU A 46 2.97 1.76 -0.85
CA GLU A 46 3.00 1.67 0.61
C GLU A 46 3.49 2.98 1.24
N ALA A 47 4.57 3.57 0.70
CA ALA A 47 5.12 4.84 1.16
C ALA A 47 4.15 6.02 0.99
N ARG A 48 3.30 5.99 -0.05
CA ARG A 48 2.26 7.01 -0.28
C ARG A 48 1.02 6.84 0.59
N SER A 49 0.82 5.66 1.16
CA SER A 49 -0.35 5.38 1.99
C SER A 49 -0.13 5.90 3.41
N PRO A 50 -0.99 6.78 3.95
CA PRO A 50 -0.87 7.19 5.34
C PRO A 50 -0.89 5.95 6.25
N PRO A 51 -0.09 5.92 7.33
CA PRO A 51 -0.05 4.78 8.22
C PRO A 51 -1.48 4.46 8.69
N ARG A 52 -1.90 3.21 8.46
CA ARG A 52 -3.21 2.69 8.89
C ARG A 52 -3.30 2.77 10.40
N GLY A 53 -3.81 3.89 10.90
CA GLY A 53 -3.89 4.19 12.32
C GLY A 53 -3.95 5.68 12.60
N ALA A 54 -3.21 6.51 11.84
CA ALA A 54 -3.22 7.96 12.04
C ALA A 54 -4.59 8.58 11.71
N PHE A 55 -5.17 8.18 10.57
CA PHE A 55 -6.48 8.69 10.15
C PHE A 55 -7.63 8.15 11.01
N ALA A 56 -7.56 6.88 11.39
CA ALA A 56 -8.57 6.27 12.27
C ALA A 56 -8.50 6.86 13.68
N GLY A 57 -7.30 7.10 14.21
CA GLY A 57 -7.08 7.79 15.49
C GLY A 57 -7.56 9.24 15.46
N ALA A 58 -7.27 9.99 14.39
CA ALA A 58 -7.75 11.36 14.21
C ALA A 58 -9.29 11.44 14.09
N VAL A 59 -9.92 10.52 13.35
CA VAL A 59 -11.38 10.45 13.23
C VAL A 59 -12.03 10.04 14.56
N GLN A 60 -11.44 9.11 15.30
CA GLN A 60 -11.93 8.77 16.65
C GLN A 60 -11.76 9.92 17.64
N ALA A 61 -10.64 10.65 17.59
CA ALA A 61 -10.41 11.82 18.42
C ALA A 61 -11.43 12.93 18.10
N LEU A 62 -11.70 13.18 16.82
CA LEU A 62 -12.70 14.15 16.37
C LEU A 62 -14.13 13.75 16.80
N LYS A 63 -14.49 12.46 16.74
CA LYS A 63 -15.78 11.96 17.23
C LYS A 63 -15.94 12.10 18.75
N ARG A 64 -14.84 12.13 19.50
CA ARG A 64 -14.83 12.27 20.96
C ARG A 64 -14.69 13.73 21.41
N ALA A 65 -14.38 14.66 20.51
CA ALA A 65 -14.30 16.06 20.82
C ALA A 65 -15.73 16.61 21.03
N PRO A 66 -16.07 17.16 22.21
CA PRO A 66 -17.34 17.84 22.39
C PRO A 66 -17.38 19.07 21.48
N LEU A 67 -18.40 19.17 20.63
CA LEU A 67 -18.68 20.35 19.80
C LEU A 67 -19.05 21.52 20.72
N ALA A 68 -18.06 22.20 21.28
CA ALA A 68 -18.19 23.36 22.15
C ALA A 68 -18.54 24.64 21.35
N TRP A 69 -19.54 24.59 20.47
CA TRP A 69 -20.01 25.78 19.74
C TRP A 69 -21.45 26.19 20.07
N ARG A 70 -22.12 25.55 21.04
CA ARG A 70 -23.54 25.84 21.29
C ARG A 70 -23.91 26.10 22.74
N VAL A 71 -23.23 27.05 23.41
CA VAL A 71 -23.83 27.80 24.52
C VAL A 71 -23.31 29.24 24.47
N GLY A 72 -24.11 30.16 23.93
CA GLY A 72 -23.78 31.58 23.87
C GLY A 72 -24.80 32.43 23.14
N ALA A 73 -26.10 32.09 23.25
CA ALA A 73 -27.19 32.97 22.81
C ALA A 73 -28.44 32.64 23.62
N ARG A 74 -28.58 33.28 24.78
CA ARG A 74 -29.87 33.58 25.37
C ARG A 74 -29.74 34.88 26.16
N SER A 75 -30.27 35.91 25.54
CA SER A 75 -30.59 37.23 26.08
C SER A 75 -31.50 37.13 27.30
#